data_AF-A0A227LDI4-F1
#
_entry.id   AF-A0A227LDI4-F1
#
_cell.length_a   1.000
_cell.length_b   1.000
_cell.length_c   1.000
_cell.angle_alpha   90.00
_cell.angle_beta   90.00
_cell.angle_gamma   90.00
#
_symmetry.space_group_name_H-M   'P 1'
#
loop_
_entity.id
_entity.type
_entity.pdbx_description
1 polymer ?
#
loop_
_entity_poly.entity_id
_entity_poly.type
_entity_poly.pdbx_seq_one_letter_code
_entity_poly.pdbx_strand_id
1 'polypeptide(L)' 'MAEESKISKAQQKAVNKYISNNYDRINLTVPKGKKTDISKHAEIHGESLNGFINRAITQTIESDNTSQEGA' A
#
# COMPACT_ATOMS: atom_id res chain seq x y z
N MET A 1 -14.28 19.13 27.24
CA MET A 1 -14.83 19.69 25.99
C MET A 1 -14.24 18.92 24.83
N ALA A 2 -15.03 18.06 24.19
CA ALA A 2 -14.64 17.40 22.95
C ALA A 2 -15.73 17.75 21.93
N GLU A 3 -15.55 18.86 21.23
CA GLU A 3 -16.26 19.05 19.96
C GLU A 3 -15.64 18.07 18.96
N GLU A 4 -16.22 16.87 18.91
CA GLU A 4 -15.92 15.89 17.87
C GLU A 4 -16.21 16.51 16.51
N SER A 5 -15.16 16.77 15.75
CA SER A 5 -15.21 17.20 14.36
C SER A 5 -15.91 16.14 13.51
N LYS A 6 -17.25 16.22 13.40
CA LYS A 6 -18.04 15.41 12.47
C LYS A 6 -17.64 15.78 11.05
N ILE A 7 -16.83 14.93 10.43
CA ILE A 7 -16.48 15.04 9.00
C ILE A 7 -17.79 14.98 8.20
N SER A 8 -18.09 16.05 7.48
CA SER A 8 -19.32 16.14 6.68
C SER A 8 -19.35 15.06 5.60
N LYS A 9 -20.54 14.56 5.27
CA LYS A 9 -20.75 13.63 4.14
C LYS A 9 -20.16 14.16 2.83
N ALA A 10 -20.18 15.49 2.65
CA ALA A 10 -19.58 16.14 1.49
C ALA A 10 -18.04 16.00 1.46
N GLN A 11 -17.38 16.14 2.62
CA GLN A 11 -15.94 15.95 2.75
C GLN A 11 -15.56 14.49 2.50
N GLN A 12 -16.31 13.53 3.06
CA GLN A 12 -16.09 12.10 2.80
C GLN A 12 -16.21 11.77 1.30
N LYS A 13 -17.22 12.32 0.61
CA LYS A 13 -17.40 12.14 -0.84
C LYS A 13 -16.24 12.72 -1.64
N ALA A 14 -15.74 13.89 -1.27
CA ALA A 14 -14.60 14.52 -1.93
C ALA A 14 -13.32 13.68 -1.77
N VAL A 15 -13.05 13.19 -0.55
CA VAL A 15 -11.90 12.30 -0.28
C VAL A 15 -12.02 11.01 -1.07
N ASN A 16 -13.20 10.38 -1.07
CA ASN A 16 -13.41 9.15 -1.84
C ASN A 16 -13.21 9.36 -3.35
N LYS A 17 -13.70 10.48 -3.90
CA LYS A 17 -13.50 10.83 -5.31
C LYS A 17 -12.02 11.07 -5.63
N TYR A 18 -11.29 11.74 -4.74
CA TYR A 18 -9.86 11.92 -4.92
C TYR A 18 -9.14 10.56 -4.92
N ILE A 19 -9.45 9.69 -3.96
CA ILE A 19 -8.79 8.39 -3.87
C ILE A 19 -9.10 7.53 -5.10
N SER A 20 -10.37 7.44 -5.52
CA SER A 20 -10.75 6.63 -6.69
C SER A 20 -10.13 7.13 -8.00
N ASN A 21 -9.87 8.43 -8.11
CA ASN A 21 -9.35 9.02 -9.34
C ASN A 21 -7.82 8.98 -9.43
N ASN A 22 -7.11 8.91 -8.30
CA ASN A 22 -5.66 9.08 -8.24
C ASN A 22 -4.92 7.82 -7.79
N TYR A 23 -5.62 6.85 -7.19
CA TYR A 23 -4.99 5.65 -6.64
C TYR A 23 -5.79 4.39 -6.95
N ASP A 24 -5.09 3.37 -7.43
CA ASP A 24 -5.58 2.01 -7.43
C ASP A 24 -5.39 1.38 -6.05
N ARG A 25 -6.49 0.89 -5.44
CA ARG A 25 -6.45 0.24 -4.12
C ARG A 25 -6.23 -1.26 -4.30
N ILE A 26 -5.13 -1.78 -3.75
CA ILE A 26 -4.85 -3.21 -3.72
C ILE A 26 -5.21 -3.78 -2.34
N ASN A 27 -6.18 -4.69 -2.31
CA ASN A 27 -6.53 -5.44 -1.09
C ASN A 27 -5.78 -6.77 -1.09
N LEU A 28 -4.78 -6.90 -0.21
CA LEU A 28 -3.98 -8.11 -0.08
C LEU A 28 -4.45 -8.96 1.11
N THR A 29 -4.75 -10.23 0.86
CA THR A 29 -5.04 -11.21 1.92
C THR A 29 -3.81 -12.09 2.14
N VAL A 30 -3.28 -12.10 3.36
CA VAL A 30 -2.16 -12.97 3.75
C VAL A 30 -2.56 -13.83 4.95
N PRO A 31 -1.94 -15.01 5.14
CA PRO A 31 -2.13 -15.81 6.33
C PRO A 31 -1.84 -15.02 7.62
N LYS A 32 -2.48 -15.42 8.73
CA LYS A 32 -2.21 -14.80 10.04
C LYS A 32 -0.73 -14.92 10.39
N GLY A 33 -0.17 -13.88 10.99
CA GLY A 33 1.26 -13.76 11.31
C GLY A 33 2.11 -13.18 10.17
N LYS A 34 1.76 -13.45 8.91
CA LYS A 34 2.57 -13.00 7.76
C LYS A 34 2.66 -11.48 7.65
N LYS A 35 1.58 -10.75 7.98
CA LYS A 35 1.60 -9.28 8.04
C LYS A 35 2.67 -8.77 9.01
N THR A 36 2.82 -9.42 10.16
CA THR A 36 3.82 -9.04 11.17
C THR A 36 5.23 -9.26 10.67
N ASP A 37 5.48 -10.37 9.96
CA ASP A 37 6.79 -10.64 9.35
C ASP A 37 7.15 -9.57 8.31
N ILE A 38 6.18 -9.20 7.47
CA ILE A 38 6.31 -8.13 6.49
C ILE A 38 6.59 -6.78 7.18
N SER A 39 5.84 -6.45 8.23
CA SER A 39 6.06 -5.23 9.02
C SER A 39 7.46 -5.17 9.62
N LYS A 40 7.92 -6.25 10.25
CA LYS A 40 9.27 -6.32 10.86
C LYS A 40 10.37 -6.13 9.82
N HIS A 41 10.22 -6.76 8.66
CA HIS A 41 11.18 -6.59 7.57
C HIS A 41 11.23 -5.14 7.09
N ALA A 42 10.06 -4.51 6.87
CA ALA A 42 9.98 -3.11 6.51
C ALA A 42 10.63 -2.19 7.58
N GLU A 43 10.40 -2.45 8.86
CA GLU A 43 11.00 -1.71 9.97
C GLU A 43 12.53 -1.81 10.00
N ILE A 44 13.10 -3.01 9.76
CA ILE A 44 14.55 -3.22 9.68
C ILE A 44 15.17 -2.38 8.55
N HIS A 45 14.45 -2.23 7.44
CA HIS A 45 14.88 -1.43 6.29
C HIS A 45 14.51 0.06 6.40
N GLY A 46 13.91 0.48 7.52
CA GLY A 46 13.50 1.88 7.74
C GLY A 46 12.38 2.35 6.81
N GLU A 47 11.59 1.42 6.25
CA GLU A 47 10.52 1.69 5.31
C GLU A 47 9.14 1.39 5.91
N SER A 48 8.10 2.04 5.40
CA SER A 48 6.72 1.69 5.78
C SER A 48 6.32 0.35 5.15
N LEU A 49 5.39 -0.37 5.77
CA LEU A 49 4.86 -1.62 5.19
C LEU A 49 4.34 -1.43 3.76
N ASN A 50 3.65 -0.32 3.48
CA ASN A 50 3.17 -0.02 2.13
C ASN A 50 4.33 0.29 1.16
N GLY A 51 5.34 1.02 1.62
CA GLY A 51 6.56 1.30 0.86
C GLY A 51 7.30 0.02 0.48
N PHE A 52 7.47 -0.89 1.45
CA PHE A 52 8.07 -2.20 1.23
C PHE A 52 7.31 -3.02 0.20
N ILE A 53 5.98 -3.09 0.31
CA ILE A 53 5.14 -3.84 -0.62
C ILE A 53 5.27 -3.28 -2.04
N ASN A 54 5.22 -1.95 -2.20
CA ASN A 54 5.39 -1.32 -3.51
C ASN A 54 6.78 -1.61 -4.09
N ARG A 55 7.84 -1.47 -3.28
CA ARG A 55 9.22 -1.76 -3.70
C ARG A 55 9.37 -3.21 -4.14
N ALA A 56 8.83 -4.16 -3.38
CA ALA A 56 8.89 -5.58 -3.72
C ALA A 56 8.18 -5.87 -5.04
N ILE A 57 7.00 -5.29 -5.28
CA ILE A 57 6.26 -5.45 -6.54
C ILE A 57 7.07 -4.89 -7.71
N THR A 58 7.59 -3.65 -7.60
CA THR A 58 8.40 -3.02 -8.65
C THR A 58 9.64 -3.87 -8.97
N GLN A 59 10.37 -4.30 -7.94
CA GLN A 59 11.58 -5.11 -8.10
C GLN A 59 11.29 -6.45 -8.80
N THR A 60 10.16 -7.11 -8.47
CA THR A 60 9.77 -8.37 -9.14
C THR A 60 9.41 -8.12 -10.61
N ILE A 61 8.63 -7.08 -10.92
CA ILE A 61 8.30 -6.75 -12.31
C ILE A 61 9.56 -6.47 -13.14
N GLU A 62 10.49 -5.68 -12.58
CA GLU A 62 11.78 -5.39 -13.25
C GLU A 62 12.60 -6.67 -13.46
N SER A 63 12.71 -7.52 -12.43
CA SER A 63 13.44 -8.79 -12.52
C SER A 63 12.83 -9.73 -13.58
N ASP A 64 11.50 -9.82 -13.64
CA ASP A 64 10.80 -10.66 -14.61
C ASP A 64 11.01 -10.13 -16.05
N ASN A 65 10.93 -8.82 -16.26
CA ASN A 65 11.17 -8.20 -17.57
C ASN A 65 12.61 -8.43 -18.05
N THR A 66 13.61 -8.24 -17.17
CA THR A 66 15.02 -8.51 -17.51
C THR A 66 15.29 -9.98 -17.82
N SER A 67 14.53 -10.89 -17.19
CA SER A 67 14.64 -12.34 -17.44
C SER A 67 13.96 -12.75 -18.75
N GLN A 68 12.99 -11.96 -19.24
CA GLN A 68 12.28 -12.19 -20.51
C GLN A 68 13.05 -11.63 -21.72
N GLU A 69 13.81 -10.54 -21.55
CA GLU A 69 14.62 -9.94 -22.64
C GLU A 69 15.91 -10.71 -22.95
N GLY A 70 16.29 -11.67 -22.10
CA GLY A 70 17.44 -12.56 -22.30
C GLY A 70 17.11 -13.95 -22.86
N ALA A 71 15.87 -14.20 -23.28
CA ALA A 71 15.38 -15.49 -23.78
C ALA A 71 15.04 -15.48 -25.27
#